data_AF-A0A926HW63-F1
#
_entry.id   AF-A0A926HW63-F1
#
_cell.length_a   1.000
_cell.length_b   1.000
_cell.length_c   1.000
_cell.angle_alpha   90.00
_cell.angle_beta   90.00
_cell.angle_gamma   90.00
#
_symmetry.space_group_name_H-M   'P 1'
#
loop_
_entity.id
_entity.type
_entity.pdbx_description
1 polymer ?
#
loop_
_entity_poly.entity_id
_entity_poly.type
_entity_poly.pdbx_seq_one_letter_code
_entity_poly.pdbx_strand_id
1 'polypeptide(L)'
;MRSLMLFILFLPALLAGCAREETDLYAVSEEFIGLLWNVDYREFRADETTEFAKKYYESAYLEDYLQDAEENAGVNAAKSDELISRALWCEDAGTREESIDGQAYTIQQVRARIQIQHFQPEDPSMSFFEEGMETTLLYNVYFMEDEGVLRIAGYDFSPEGEEFLPAGEKEELSQEGRTAISNIARQYLLIRYNIPVDASFVDTQWAFYSQYTAPDFLERDGISRESLETLLEEWQDHGVRVSLEESTIEVGRQKKYASVGEERGFYYWAELDYTYRIEADEAYFAAMDIGERNTVKEILYFEETESGGYRIVGADYSD
;
A
#
# COMPACT_ATOMS: atom_id res chain seq x y z
N MET A 1 24.19 57.17 -55.85
CA MET A 1 24.10 57.97 -54.61
C MET A 1 24.45 57.08 -53.44
N ARG A 2 25.46 57.49 -52.65
CA ARG A 2 25.73 57.24 -51.21
C ARG A 2 25.19 55.91 -50.62
N SER A 3 26.03 54.91 -50.31
CA SER A 3 27.02 54.83 -49.20
C SER A 3 26.39 54.60 -47.81
N LEU A 4 26.56 53.37 -47.29
CA LEU A 4 26.92 52.97 -45.90
C LEU A 4 26.80 51.44 -45.83
N MET A 5 27.84 50.60 -45.83
CA MET A 5 28.88 50.37 -44.81
C MET A 5 28.30 49.83 -43.47
N LEU A 6 28.41 48.52 -43.23
CA LEU A 6 29.14 47.95 -42.07
C LEU A 6 29.30 46.42 -42.18
N PHE A 7 30.55 45.97 -42.08
CA PHE A 7 31.01 44.60 -41.76
C PHE A 7 30.63 44.24 -40.32
N ILE A 8 30.13 43.02 -40.05
CA ILE A 8 30.49 42.23 -38.83
C ILE A 8 30.42 40.73 -39.17
N LEU A 9 31.51 40.03 -38.86
CA LEU A 9 31.64 38.57 -38.80
C LEU A 9 30.55 37.94 -37.91
N PHE A 10 29.86 36.91 -38.39
CA PHE A 10 29.29 35.91 -37.49
C PHE A 10 29.91 34.56 -37.79
N LEU A 11 30.67 34.08 -36.80
CA LEU A 11 31.07 32.71 -36.61
C LEU A 11 29.94 31.76 -37.05
N PRO A 12 30.26 30.62 -37.67
CA PRO A 12 29.35 29.49 -37.58
C PRO A 12 29.29 29.15 -36.09
N ALA A 13 28.24 29.63 -35.41
CA ALA A 13 27.89 29.11 -34.11
C ALA A 13 27.71 27.61 -34.33
N LEU A 14 28.67 26.85 -33.80
CA LEU A 14 28.47 25.50 -33.35
C LEU A 14 27.02 25.37 -32.88
N LEU A 15 26.18 24.78 -33.74
CA LEU A 15 25.12 23.91 -33.26
C LEU A 15 25.84 22.68 -32.69
N ALA A 16 26.53 22.89 -31.56
CA ALA A 16 26.55 21.88 -30.53
C ALA A 16 25.07 21.72 -30.19
N GLY A 17 24.41 20.78 -30.88
CA GLY A 17 23.35 20.06 -30.22
C GLY A 17 24.02 19.53 -28.96
N CYS A 18 23.81 20.22 -27.83
CA CYS A 18 23.89 19.57 -26.55
C CYS A 18 22.88 18.43 -26.69
N ALA A 19 23.36 17.25 -27.07
CA ALA A 19 22.64 16.03 -26.80
C ALA A 19 22.32 16.13 -25.32
N ARG A 20 21.03 16.31 -25.00
CA ARG A 20 20.54 16.25 -23.63
C ARG A 20 21.07 14.91 -23.13
N GLU A 21 22.00 14.95 -22.18
CA GLU A 21 22.53 13.74 -21.57
C GLU A 21 21.31 13.08 -20.95
N GLU A 22 20.82 12.02 -21.61
CA GLU A 22 19.67 11.28 -21.13
C GLU A 22 20.10 10.66 -19.81
N THR A 23 19.48 11.11 -18.72
CA THR A 23 19.81 10.64 -17.38
C THR A 23 19.54 9.14 -17.35
N ASP A 24 20.58 8.34 -17.16
CA ASP A 24 20.45 6.90 -16.96
C ASP A 24 19.78 6.66 -15.60
N LEU A 25 18.45 6.55 -15.62
CA LEU A 25 17.64 6.45 -14.41
C LEU A 25 18.01 5.21 -13.59
N TYR A 26 18.31 4.09 -14.25
CA TYR A 26 18.75 2.88 -13.58
C TYR A 26 20.07 3.12 -12.84
N ALA A 27 21.08 3.70 -13.49
CA ALA A 27 22.37 3.97 -12.85
C ALA A 27 22.22 4.92 -11.64
N VAL A 28 21.35 5.94 -11.75
CA VAL A 28 21.04 6.85 -10.64
C VAL A 28 20.33 6.11 -9.50
N SER A 29 19.35 5.26 -9.81
CA SER A 29 18.64 4.44 -8.81
C SER A 29 19.54 3.40 -8.15
N GLU A 30 20.47 2.80 -8.88
CA GLU A 30 21.47 1.86 -8.33
C GLU A 30 22.42 2.56 -7.35
N GLU A 31 22.94 3.74 -7.72
CA GLU A 31 23.77 4.56 -6.84
C GLU A 31 23.00 4.95 -5.57
N PHE A 32 21.74 5.37 -5.72
CA PHE A 32 20.85 5.70 -4.60
C PHE A 32 20.64 4.52 -3.64
N ILE A 33 20.27 3.35 -4.15
CA ILE A 33 20.08 2.13 -3.35
C ILE A 33 21.40 1.73 -2.66
N GLY A 34 22.53 1.94 -3.34
CA GLY A 34 23.85 1.76 -2.76
C GLY A 34 24.09 2.63 -1.54
N LEU A 35 23.68 3.90 -1.57
CA LEU A 35 23.79 4.82 -0.43
C LEU A 35 22.88 4.42 0.74
N LEU A 36 21.74 3.78 0.47
CA LEU A 36 20.84 3.30 1.52
C LEU A 36 21.35 2.03 2.21
N TRP A 37 21.98 1.12 1.46
CA TRP A 37 22.28 -0.23 1.94
C TRP A 37 23.75 -0.61 2.03
N ASN A 38 24.70 0.10 1.43
CA ASN A 38 26.13 -0.19 1.59
C ASN A 38 26.72 0.65 2.73
N VAL A 39 26.23 0.41 3.94
CA VAL A 39 26.41 1.33 5.07
C VAL A 39 26.85 0.60 6.34
N ASP A 40 27.73 1.25 7.09
CA ASP A 40 28.02 0.97 8.49
C ASP A 40 27.61 2.22 9.29
N TYR A 41 26.40 2.20 9.85
CA TYR A 41 25.82 3.39 10.47
C TYR A 41 26.50 3.83 11.76
N ARG A 42 27.38 3.00 12.33
CA ARG A 42 28.25 3.41 13.44
C ARG A 42 29.24 4.48 13.01
N GLU A 43 29.67 4.45 11.75
CA GLU A 43 30.65 5.38 11.17
C GLU A 43 30.03 6.33 10.13
N PHE A 44 28.79 6.09 9.71
CA PHE A 44 28.10 6.84 8.66
C PHE A 44 28.02 8.35 8.91
N ARG A 45 28.07 9.09 7.80
CA ARG A 45 27.99 10.54 7.70
C ARG A 45 27.15 10.91 6.48
N ALA A 46 26.42 12.02 6.57
CA ALA A 46 25.53 12.44 5.51
C ALA A 46 26.25 12.99 4.25
N ASP A 47 27.58 13.15 4.27
CA ASP A 47 28.33 13.85 3.21
C ASP A 47 28.07 13.26 1.81
N GLU A 48 28.21 11.94 1.64
CA GLU A 48 28.05 11.27 0.34
C GLU A 48 26.60 11.34 -0.16
N THR A 49 25.64 11.06 0.72
CA THR A 49 24.21 11.18 0.43
C THR A 49 23.82 12.62 0.08
N THR A 50 24.44 13.61 0.72
CA THR A 50 24.18 15.02 0.47
C THR A 50 24.71 15.48 -0.89
N GLU A 51 25.89 15.01 -1.30
CA GLU A 51 26.40 15.30 -2.65
C GLU A 51 25.57 14.60 -3.73
N PHE A 52 25.09 13.39 -3.46
CA PHE A 52 24.13 12.71 -4.33
C PHE A 52 22.82 13.49 -4.45
N ALA A 53 22.22 13.91 -3.32
CA ALA A 53 20.97 14.66 -3.28
C ALA A 53 21.06 15.97 -4.08
N LYS A 54 22.13 16.76 -3.89
CA LYS A 54 22.35 18.00 -4.65
C LYS A 54 22.37 17.78 -6.16
N LYS A 55 22.82 16.61 -6.61
CA LYS A 55 22.92 16.26 -8.02
C LYS A 55 21.59 15.77 -8.60
N TYR A 56 20.84 14.98 -7.85
CA TYR A 56 19.72 14.22 -8.42
C TYR A 56 18.36 14.48 -7.80
N TYR A 57 18.24 15.12 -6.63
CA TYR A 57 16.94 15.43 -6.04
C TYR A 57 16.32 16.64 -6.74
N GLU A 58 15.00 16.57 -6.92
CA GLU A 58 14.21 17.71 -7.39
C GLU A 58 14.23 18.84 -6.36
N SER A 59 14.04 20.07 -6.83
CA SER A 59 14.33 21.29 -6.06
C SER A 59 13.61 21.35 -4.71
N ALA A 60 12.33 20.98 -4.62
CA ALA A 60 11.58 21.03 -3.36
C ALA A 60 12.02 19.93 -2.39
N TYR A 61 12.19 18.70 -2.88
CA TYR A 61 12.71 17.57 -2.11
C TYR A 61 14.14 17.83 -1.61
N LEU A 62 14.98 18.48 -2.42
CA LEU A 62 16.32 18.91 -2.02
C LEU A 62 16.28 19.99 -0.94
N GLU A 63 15.39 20.98 -1.07
CA GLU A 63 15.22 22.04 -0.07
C GLU A 63 14.86 21.45 1.30
N ASP A 64 13.91 20.51 1.32
CA ASP A 64 13.51 19.79 2.54
C ASP A 64 14.67 18.96 3.12
N TYR A 65 15.33 18.15 2.28
CA TYR A 65 16.49 17.36 2.68
C TYR A 65 17.59 18.21 3.35
N LEU A 66 17.89 19.39 2.81
CA LEU A 66 18.96 20.26 3.30
C LEU A 66 18.61 21.02 4.60
N GLN A 67 17.36 20.99 5.08
CA GLN A 67 16.99 21.61 6.36
C GLN A 67 17.73 20.95 7.54
N ASP A 68 17.81 19.63 7.52
CA ASP A 68 18.64 18.82 8.41
C ASP A 68 19.20 17.61 7.66
N ALA A 69 20.32 17.79 6.97
CA ALA A 69 20.90 16.74 6.13
C ALA A 69 21.35 15.50 6.93
N GLU A 70 21.70 15.64 8.22
CA GLU A 70 22.09 14.49 9.05
C GLU A 70 20.86 13.67 9.46
N GLU A 71 19.78 14.34 9.87
CA GLU A 71 18.51 13.69 10.17
C GLU A 71 17.89 13.06 8.91
N ASN A 72 17.82 13.79 7.81
CA ASN A 72 17.19 13.36 6.57
C ASN A 72 18.00 12.30 5.80
N ALA A 73 19.31 12.21 6.04
CA ALA A 73 20.11 11.06 5.60
C ALA A 73 20.00 9.85 6.53
N GLY A 74 19.24 9.95 7.62
CA GLY A 74 19.01 8.87 8.58
C GLY A 74 20.15 8.64 9.58
N VAL A 75 21.11 9.57 9.72
CA VAL A 75 22.33 9.34 10.51
C VAL A 75 22.01 9.03 11.98
N ASN A 76 21.07 9.76 12.58
CA ASN A 76 20.75 9.61 14.00
C ASN A 76 20.00 8.31 14.30
N ALA A 77 18.94 8.01 13.55
CA ALA A 77 18.16 6.78 13.70
C ALA A 77 19.02 5.53 13.47
N ALA A 78 19.93 5.60 12.51
CA ALA A 78 20.73 4.45 12.18
C ALA A 78 21.94 4.24 13.11
N LYS A 79 22.43 5.31 13.78
CA LYS A 79 23.41 5.20 14.88
C LYS A 79 22.82 4.53 16.11
N SER A 80 21.54 4.75 16.42
CA SER A 80 20.90 4.06 17.54
C SER A 80 20.69 2.57 17.27
N ASP A 81 20.42 2.20 16.02
CA ASP A 81 20.13 0.81 15.65
C ASP A 81 21.38 -0.02 15.26
N GLU A 82 22.57 0.60 15.28
CA GLU A 82 23.87 0.03 14.88
C GLU A 82 23.85 -0.70 13.52
N LEU A 83 22.98 -0.31 12.58
CA LEU A 83 22.80 -1.06 11.33
C LEU A 83 24.08 -1.13 10.49
N ILE A 84 24.49 -2.35 10.13
CA ILE A 84 25.48 -2.63 9.08
C ILE A 84 24.81 -3.48 8.03
N SER A 85 24.82 -3.02 6.79
CA SER A 85 24.17 -3.71 5.68
C SER A 85 24.99 -3.63 4.41
N ARG A 86 24.58 -4.43 3.41
CA ARG A 86 25.13 -4.37 2.07
C ARG A 86 24.07 -4.66 1.02
N ALA A 87 24.08 -3.91 -0.09
CA ALA A 87 23.46 -4.35 -1.34
C ALA A 87 24.35 -5.41 -2.00
N LEU A 88 23.84 -6.63 -2.14
CA LEU A 88 24.52 -7.75 -2.78
C LEU A 88 24.48 -7.62 -4.30
N TRP A 89 23.33 -7.24 -4.84
CA TRP A 89 23.13 -6.94 -6.26
C TRP A 89 21.91 -6.04 -6.46
N CYS A 90 21.92 -5.31 -7.57
CA CYS A 90 20.79 -4.56 -8.11
C CYS A 90 20.50 -5.06 -9.53
N GLU A 91 19.23 -5.11 -9.91
CA GLU A 91 18.76 -5.51 -11.23
C GLU A 91 17.67 -4.52 -11.70
N ASP A 92 17.79 -4.05 -12.95
CA ASP A 92 16.77 -3.25 -13.60
C ASP A 92 15.49 -4.08 -13.80
N ALA A 93 14.40 -3.64 -13.17
CA ALA A 93 13.08 -4.28 -13.29
C ALA A 93 12.14 -3.54 -14.25
N GLY A 94 12.64 -2.49 -14.91
CA GLY A 94 11.94 -1.73 -15.92
C GLY A 94 11.53 -0.33 -15.47
N THR A 95 11.03 0.44 -16.43
CA THR A 95 10.62 1.83 -16.26
C THR A 95 9.18 1.99 -16.71
N ARG A 96 8.40 2.80 -15.99
CA ARG A 96 7.02 3.15 -16.37
C ARG A 96 6.74 4.64 -16.14
N GLU A 97 5.79 5.18 -16.88
CA GLU A 97 5.27 6.53 -16.64
C GLU A 97 3.94 6.43 -15.90
N GLU A 98 3.73 7.31 -14.92
CA GLU A 98 2.52 7.35 -14.10
C GLU A 98 2.16 8.80 -13.75
N SER A 99 0.87 9.06 -13.55
CA SER A 99 0.37 10.38 -13.11
C SER A 99 -0.26 10.24 -11.73
N ILE A 100 0.35 10.83 -10.72
CA ILE A 100 -0.10 10.79 -9.33
C ILE A 100 -0.52 12.21 -8.94
N ASP A 101 -1.77 12.40 -8.50
CA ASP A 101 -2.33 13.71 -8.16
C ASP A 101 -2.17 14.80 -9.24
N GLY A 102 -2.19 14.38 -10.51
CA GLY A 102 -2.03 15.26 -11.67
C GLY A 102 -0.57 15.64 -11.99
N GLN A 103 0.39 15.12 -11.24
CA GLN A 103 1.82 15.26 -11.49
C GLN A 103 2.36 14.04 -12.22
N ALA A 104 3.11 14.26 -13.30
CA ALA A 104 3.72 13.20 -14.09
C ALA A 104 5.04 12.74 -13.46
N TYR A 105 5.20 11.41 -13.37
CA TYR A 105 6.40 10.74 -12.87
C TYR A 105 6.88 9.70 -13.87
N THR A 106 8.21 9.58 -13.99
CA THR A 106 8.87 8.39 -14.54
C THR A 106 9.35 7.55 -13.36
N ILE A 107 8.85 6.33 -13.23
CA ILE A 107 9.17 5.42 -12.14
C ILE A 107 10.17 4.40 -12.65
N GLN A 108 11.38 4.41 -12.07
CA GLN A 108 12.38 3.36 -12.28
C GLN A 108 12.18 2.28 -11.22
N GLN A 109 11.93 1.05 -11.67
CA GLN A 109 11.83 -0.09 -10.77
C GLN A 109 13.17 -0.81 -10.69
N VAL A 110 13.62 -1.12 -9.47
CA VAL A 110 14.89 -1.84 -9.24
C VAL A 110 14.65 -2.97 -8.25
N ARG A 111 15.12 -4.17 -8.59
CA ARG A 111 15.19 -5.28 -7.64
C ARG A 111 16.54 -5.23 -6.97
N ALA A 112 16.56 -5.17 -5.64
CA ALA A 112 17.80 -5.11 -4.86
C ALA A 112 17.83 -6.25 -3.85
N ARG A 113 18.87 -7.07 -3.89
CA ARG A 113 19.13 -8.03 -2.81
C ARG A 113 20.02 -7.39 -1.78
N ILE A 114 19.56 -7.41 -0.54
CA ILE A 114 20.29 -6.83 0.60
C ILE A 114 20.67 -7.92 1.60
N GLN A 115 21.73 -7.65 2.35
CA GLN A 115 22.16 -8.42 3.51
C GLN A 115 22.26 -7.50 4.71
N ILE A 116 21.65 -7.91 5.82
CA ILE A 116 21.79 -7.26 7.11
C ILE A 116 22.88 -7.99 7.88
N GLN A 117 24.02 -7.35 8.06
CA GLN A 117 25.21 -7.95 8.68
C GLN A 117 25.21 -7.79 10.19
N HIS A 118 24.72 -6.66 10.68
CA HIS A 118 24.56 -6.36 12.09
C HIS A 118 23.37 -5.42 12.24
N PHE A 119 22.52 -5.65 13.23
CA PHE A 119 21.36 -4.79 13.47
C PHE A 119 20.85 -4.96 14.90
N GLN A 120 20.83 -3.88 15.67
CA GLN A 120 20.40 -3.85 17.07
C GLN A 120 19.42 -2.68 17.29
N PRO A 121 18.18 -2.78 16.78
CA PRO A 121 17.20 -1.73 16.93
C PRO A 121 16.81 -1.54 18.39
N GLU A 122 16.40 -0.32 18.75
CA GLU A 122 15.88 -0.03 20.10
C GLU A 122 14.67 -0.90 20.45
N ASP A 123 13.77 -1.13 19.47
CA ASP A 123 12.65 -2.06 19.58
C ASP A 123 12.68 -3.13 18.46
N PRO A 124 13.21 -4.34 18.76
CA PRO A 124 13.24 -5.44 17.80
C PRO A 124 11.86 -5.87 17.30
N SER A 125 10.79 -5.66 18.07
CA SER A 125 9.44 -6.09 17.68
C SER A 125 8.87 -5.26 16.54
N MET A 126 9.32 -4.01 16.40
CA MET A 126 8.90 -3.09 15.34
C MET A 126 9.82 -3.14 14.11
N SER A 127 10.84 -4.00 14.12
CA SER A 127 11.76 -4.12 13.00
C SER A 127 11.25 -5.04 11.91
N PHE A 128 11.35 -4.60 10.67
CA PHE A 128 11.13 -5.45 9.49
C PHE A 128 12.34 -6.34 9.14
N PHE A 129 13.53 -5.98 9.62
CA PHE A 129 14.80 -6.62 9.33
C PHE A 129 15.40 -7.31 10.56
N GLU A 130 16.18 -8.36 10.32
CA GLU A 130 16.84 -9.15 11.36
C GLU A 130 18.34 -9.30 11.05
N GLU A 131 19.17 -9.44 12.08
CA GLU A 131 20.60 -9.72 11.89
C GLU A 131 20.80 -11.04 11.13
N GLY A 132 21.65 -11.01 10.10
CA GLY A 132 21.90 -12.16 9.21
C GLY A 132 20.84 -12.37 8.14
N MET A 133 19.80 -11.52 8.08
CA MET A 133 18.77 -11.60 7.06
C MET A 133 19.34 -11.26 5.68
N GLU A 134 18.96 -12.07 4.69
CA GLU A 134 19.11 -11.73 3.28
C GLU A 134 17.73 -11.70 2.64
N THR A 135 17.36 -10.57 2.06
CA THR A 135 16.06 -10.39 1.43
C THR A 135 16.15 -9.60 0.13
N THR A 136 15.16 -9.77 -0.73
CA THR A 136 15.04 -9.02 -1.97
C THR A 136 13.97 -7.96 -1.78
N LEU A 137 14.31 -6.71 -2.07
CA LEU A 137 13.41 -5.57 -2.05
C LEU A 137 13.14 -5.10 -3.48
N LEU A 138 11.89 -4.74 -3.75
CA LEU A 138 11.46 -4.09 -4.98
C LEU A 138 11.34 -2.60 -4.71
N TYR A 139 12.20 -1.80 -5.32
CA TYR A 139 12.21 -0.34 -5.23
C TYR A 139 11.40 0.28 -6.37
N ASN A 140 10.59 1.28 -6.06
CA ASN A 140 10.12 2.26 -7.04
C ASN A 140 10.81 3.60 -6.73
N VAL A 141 11.66 4.08 -7.63
CA VAL A 141 12.28 5.42 -7.54
C VAL A 141 11.53 6.36 -8.47
N TYR A 142 10.96 7.42 -7.91
CA TYR A 142 10.10 8.36 -8.62
C TYR A 142 10.94 9.51 -9.14
N PHE A 143 10.92 9.71 -10.45
CA PHE A 143 11.55 10.85 -11.11
C PHE A 143 10.51 11.79 -11.67
N MET A 144 10.71 13.10 -11.52
CA MET A 144 9.91 14.13 -12.18
C MET A 144 10.80 15.10 -12.96
N GLU A 145 10.24 15.76 -13.97
CA GLU A 145 10.97 16.77 -14.72
C GLU A 145 11.09 18.06 -13.89
N ASP A 146 12.33 18.44 -13.57
CA ASP A 146 12.68 19.67 -12.88
C ASP A 146 13.76 20.41 -13.68
N GLU A 147 13.46 21.65 -14.06
CA GLU A 147 14.27 22.48 -14.96
C GLU A 147 14.74 21.77 -16.26
N GLY A 148 13.95 20.84 -16.78
CA GLY A 148 14.31 20.07 -17.98
C GLY A 148 15.30 18.92 -17.72
N VAL A 149 15.38 18.41 -16.50
CA VAL A 149 16.13 17.20 -16.15
C VAL A 149 15.24 16.30 -15.28
N LEU A 150 15.30 14.98 -15.46
CA LEU A 150 14.61 14.05 -14.56
C LEU A 150 15.37 13.97 -13.24
N ARG A 151 14.65 14.21 -12.15
CA ARG A 151 15.20 14.26 -10.79
C ARG A 151 14.33 13.46 -9.83
N ILE A 152 14.96 12.87 -8.82
CA ILE A 152 14.30 12.07 -7.78
C ILE A 152 13.37 12.98 -6.97
N ALA A 153 12.10 12.59 -6.93
CA ALA A 153 11.04 13.21 -6.14
C ALA A 153 10.61 12.34 -4.95
N GLY A 154 11.12 11.11 -4.86
CA GLY A 154 10.80 10.18 -3.79
C GLY A 154 11.13 8.74 -4.16
N TYR A 155 10.94 7.84 -3.20
CA TYR A 155 11.08 6.41 -3.41
C TYR A 155 10.22 5.63 -2.41
N ASP A 156 9.87 4.40 -2.77
CA ASP A 156 9.37 3.39 -1.84
C ASP A 156 10.04 2.05 -2.12
N PHE A 157 9.85 1.12 -1.19
CA PHE A 157 10.22 -0.27 -1.40
C PHE A 157 9.29 -1.23 -0.65
N SER A 158 9.21 -2.45 -1.16
CA SER A 158 8.54 -3.58 -0.51
C SER A 158 9.39 -4.85 -0.63
N PRO A 159 9.31 -5.80 0.32
CA PRO A 159 9.91 -7.12 0.16
C PRO A 159 9.26 -7.84 -1.02
N GLU A 160 10.05 -8.66 -1.70
CA GLU A 160 9.56 -9.48 -2.79
C GLU A 160 8.93 -10.77 -2.25
N GLY A 161 7.64 -10.98 -2.51
CA GLY A 161 6.95 -12.26 -2.31
C GLY A 161 6.47 -12.55 -0.89
N GLU A 162 6.74 -11.69 0.09
CA GLU A 162 6.26 -11.80 1.47
C GLU A 162 5.52 -10.52 1.89
N GLU A 163 4.59 -10.63 2.84
CA GLU A 163 4.00 -9.46 3.49
C GLU A 163 5.08 -8.75 4.33
N PHE A 164 5.22 -7.44 4.16
CA PHE A 164 6.20 -6.66 4.92
C PHE A 164 5.68 -6.44 6.34
N LEU A 165 6.00 -7.36 7.23
CA LEU A 165 5.59 -7.31 8.63
C LEU A 165 6.80 -7.09 9.53
N PRO A 166 6.68 -6.23 10.55
CA PRO A 166 7.69 -6.15 11.59
C PRO A 166 7.70 -7.45 12.40
N ALA A 167 8.81 -7.75 13.06
CA ALA A 167 9.05 -9.05 13.71
C ALA A 167 7.95 -9.43 14.73
N GLY A 168 7.38 -8.45 15.43
CA GLY A 168 6.27 -8.66 16.36
C GLY A 168 4.95 -9.07 15.69
N GLU A 169 4.81 -8.84 14.39
CA GLU A 169 3.61 -9.13 13.61
C GLU A 169 3.79 -10.33 12.67
N LYS A 170 5.00 -10.91 12.62
CA LYS A 170 5.32 -12.10 11.83
C LYS A 170 4.78 -13.40 12.45
N GLU A 171 4.22 -13.38 13.66
CA GLU A 171 3.69 -14.59 14.28
C GLU A 171 2.56 -15.19 13.42
N GLU A 172 2.69 -16.48 13.08
CA GLU A 172 1.64 -17.17 12.34
C GLU A 172 0.39 -17.32 13.20
N LEU A 173 -0.75 -16.97 12.61
CA LEU A 173 -2.07 -17.20 13.17
C LEU A 173 -2.29 -18.70 13.38
N SER A 174 -2.57 -19.05 14.64
CA SER A 174 -2.79 -20.44 15.06
C SER A 174 -3.94 -21.10 14.27
N GLN A 175 -3.96 -22.44 14.23
CA GLN A 175 -5.06 -23.17 13.59
C GLN A 175 -6.42 -22.86 14.24
N GLU A 176 -6.45 -22.64 15.56
CA GLU A 176 -7.66 -22.24 16.28
C GLU A 176 -8.10 -20.83 15.85
N GLY A 177 -7.18 -19.88 15.76
CA GLY A 177 -7.45 -18.52 15.29
C GLY A 177 -7.96 -18.49 13.85
N ARG A 178 -7.34 -19.25 12.95
CA ARG A 178 -7.82 -19.41 11.56
C ARG A 178 -9.22 -19.99 11.49
N THR A 179 -9.54 -20.94 12.36
CA THR A 179 -10.88 -21.53 12.42
C THR A 179 -11.90 -20.53 12.95
N ALA A 180 -11.55 -19.72 13.95
CA ALA A 180 -12.40 -18.67 14.50
C ALA A 180 -12.72 -17.60 13.45
N ILE A 181 -11.72 -17.05 12.76
CA ILE A 181 -11.90 -16.07 11.69
C ILE A 181 -12.73 -16.65 10.54
N SER A 182 -12.44 -17.88 10.10
CA SER A 182 -13.24 -18.54 9.05
C SER A 182 -14.71 -18.70 9.43
N ASN A 183 -15.01 -19.01 10.70
CA ASN A 183 -16.38 -19.11 11.19
C ASN A 183 -17.10 -17.76 11.20
N ILE A 184 -16.42 -16.69 11.62
CA ILE A 184 -16.98 -15.32 11.61
C ILE A 184 -17.25 -14.89 10.17
N ALA A 185 -16.28 -15.07 9.25
CA ALA A 185 -16.44 -14.76 7.84
C ALA A 185 -17.60 -15.53 7.18
N ARG A 186 -17.75 -16.82 7.51
CA ARG A 186 -18.90 -17.61 7.02
C ARG A 186 -20.22 -17.07 7.55
N GLN A 187 -20.28 -16.73 8.84
CA GLN A 187 -21.49 -16.14 9.42
C GLN A 187 -21.80 -14.78 8.81
N TYR A 188 -20.80 -13.93 8.58
CA TYR A 188 -20.94 -12.65 7.89
C TYR A 188 -21.63 -12.81 6.52
N LEU A 189 -21.16 -13.75 5.68
CA LEU A 189 -21.78 -14.03 4.37
C LEU A 189 -23.22 -14.54 4.50
N LEU A 190 -23.49 -15.43 5.46
CA LEU A 190 -24.84 -15.93 5.68
C LEU A 190 -25.79 -14.83 6.17
N ILE A 191 -25.28 -13.92 7.00
CA ILE A 191 -26.05 -12.80 7.54
C ILE A 191 -26.40 -11.79 6.43
N ARG A 192 -25.47 -11.52 5.51
CA ARG A 192 -25.71 -10.60 4.39
C ARG A 192 -26.57 -11.21 3.27
N TYR A 193 -26.33 -12.46 2.92
CA TYR A 193 -26.81 -13.04 1.66
C TYR A 193 -27.72 -14.24 1.83
N ASN A 194 -28.11 -14.62 3.05
CA ASN A 194 -28.94 -15.82 3.26
C ASN A 194 -29.88 -15.72 4.47
N ILE A 195 -30.28 -14.50 4.87
CA ILE A 195 -31.31 -14.29 5.89
C ILE A 195 -32.69 -14.11 5.22
N PRO A 196 -33.73 -14.79 5.74
CA PRO A 196 -35.11 -14.51 5.35
C PRO A 196 -35.52 -13.06 5.62
N VAL A 197 -36.13 -12.42 4.62
CA VAL A 197 -36.69 -11.06 4.73
C VAL A 197 -38.03 -11.11 5.48
N ASP A 198 -37.96 -11.25 6.80
CA ASP A 198 -39.12 -11.35 7.70
C ASP A 198 -38.92 -10.58 9.01
N ALA A 199 -39.84 -10.76 9.97
CA ALA A 199 -39.81 -10.06 11.26
C ALA A 199 -38.55 -10.32 12.11
N SER A 200 -37.75 -11.34 11.80
CA SER A 200 -36.50 -11.67 12.50
C SER A 200 -35.25 -11.06 11.86
N PHE A 201 -35.37 -10.45 10.67
CA PHE A 201 -34.26 -9.96 9.87
C PHE A 201 -33.36 -8.99 10.64
N VAL A 202 -33.93 -7.92 11.17
CA VAL A 202 -33.18 -6.86 11.89
C VAL A 202 -32.51 -7.42 13.15
N ASP A 203 -33.23 -8.18 13.96
CA ASP A 203 -32.69 -8.76 15.19
C ASP A 203 -31.54 -9.72 14.92
N THR A 204 -31.66 -10.55 13.88
CA THR A 204 -30.65 -11.54 13.51
C THR A 204 -29.39 -10.86 12.98
N GLN A 205 -29.52 -9.88 12.07
CA GLN A 205 -28.39 -9.11 11.56
C GLN A 205 -27.70 -8.33 12.67
N TRP A 206 -28.48 -7.61 13.48
CA TRP A 206 -27.91 -6.79 14.54
C TRP A 206 -27.20 -7.60 15.61
N ALA A 207 -27.73 -8.78 15.97
CA ALA A 207 -27.08 -9.68 16.92
C ALA A 207 -25.68 -10.10 16.44
N PHE A 208 -25.54 -10.39 15.14
CA PHE A 208 -24.23 -10.68 14.56
C PHE A 208 -23.32 -9.44 14.57
N TYR A 209 -23.80 -8.33 14.00
CA TYR A 209 -22.98 -7.12 13.84
C TYR A 209 -22.48 -6.58 15.19
N SER A 210 -23.37 -6.43 16.17
CA SER A 210 -23.00 -5.94 17.50
C SER A 210 -22.03 -6.84 18.27
N GLN A 211 -21.93 -8.13 17.91
CA GLN A 211 -21.03 -9.08 18.55
C GLN A 211 -19.67 -9.17 17.84
N TYR A 212 -19.67 -9.19 16.52
CA TYR A 212 -18.50 -9.59 15.73
C TYR A 212 -17.88 -8.47 14.92
N THR A 213 -18.36 -7.24 15.03
CA THR A 213 -17.80 -6.08 14.31
C THR A 213 -17.43 -4.96 15.26
N ALA A 214 -16.39 -4.21 14.93
CA ALA A 214 -16.01 -3.02 15.67
C ALA A 214 -17.02 -1.88 15.47
N PRO A 215 -17.26 -1.02 16.47
CA PRO A 215 -18.13 0.13 16.33
C PRO A 215 -17.78 1.03 15.13
N ASP A 216 -16.50 1.29 14.92
CA ASP A 216 -16.03 2.18 13.84
C ASP A 216 -16.26 1.56 12.45
N PHE A 217 -16.25 0.22 12.34
CA PHE A 217 -16.66 -0.48 11.12
C PHE A 217 -18.14 -0.23 10.83
N LEU A 218 -19.01 -0.36 11.85
CA LEU A 218 -20.45 -0.16 11.70
C LEU A 218 -20.80 1.29 11.33
N GLU A 219 -20.12 2.26 11.94
CA GLU A 219 -20.32 3.67 11.62
C GLU A 219 -19.89 3.98 10.17
N ARG A 220 -18.69 3.53 9.77
CA ARG A 220 -18.16 3.76 8.42
C ARG A 220 -19.03 3.12 7.34
N ASP A 221 -19.50 1.91 7.56
CA ASP A 221 -20.34 1.18 6.60
C ASP A 221 -21.83 1.55 6.70
N GLY A 222 -22.21 2.50 7.57
CA GLY A 222 -23.59 2.97 7.73
C GLY A 222 -24.55 1.91 8.30
N ILE A 223 -24.02 0.93 9.04
CA ILE A 223 -24.78 -0.18 9.60
C ILE A 223 -25.28 0.20 10.99
N SER A 224 -26.59 0.38 11.11
CA SER A 224 -27.29 0.66 12.34
C SER A 224 -28.61 -0.12 12.38
N ARG A 225 -29.26 -0.20 13.54
CA ARG A 225 -30.61 -0.82 13.59
C ARG A 225 -31.60 -0.09 12.68
N GLU A 226 -31.53 1.24 12.65
CA GLU A 226 -32.41 2.08 11.82
C GLU A 226 -32.18 1.85 10.32
N SER A 227 -30.92 1.72 9.88
CA SER A 227 -30.63 1.40 8.47
C SER A 227 -31.04 -0.01 8.09
N LEU A 228 -30.94 -0.98 9.02
CA LEU A 228 -31.45 -2.34 8.80
C LEU A 228 -32.99 -2.41 8.76
N GLU A 229 -33.68 -1.60 9.55
CA GLU A 229 -35.15 -1.45 9.51
C GLU A 229 -35.60 -0.85 8.17
N THR A 230 -34.91 0.22 7.73
CA THR A 230 -35.16 0.85 6.42
C THR A 230 -34.94 -0.14 5.28
N LEU A 231 -33.84 -0.90 5.33
CA LEU A 231 -33.54 -1.94 4.34
C LEU A 231 -34.60 -3.03 4.31
N LEU A 232 -35.11 -3.46 5.48
CA LEU A 232 -36.16 -4.46 5.57
C LEU A 232 -37.46 -3.97 4.89
N GLU A 233 -37.86 -2.72 5.13
CA GLU A 233 -39.05 -2.13 4.51
C GLU A 233 -38.91 -2.10 2.98
N GLU A 234 -37.78 -1.59 2.47
CA GLU A 234 -37.48 -1.55 1.03
C GLU A 234 -37.50 -2.96 0.41
N TRP A 235 -36.84 -3.92 1.06
CA TRP A 235 -36.78 -5.29 0.57
C TRP A 235 -38.15 -5.97 0.58
N GLN A 236 -39.00 -5.68 1.56
CA GLN A 236 -40.38 -6.19 1.59
C GLN A 236 -41.24 -5.60 0.47
N ASP A 237 -41.10 -4.30 0.20
CA ASP A 237 -41.86 -3.60 -0.85
C ASP A 237 -41.53 -4.11 -2.25
N HIS A 238 -40.27 -4.47 -2.48
CA HIS A 238 -39.77 -5.00 -3.75
C HIS A 238 -39.76 -6.53 -3.85
N GLY A 239 -40.21 -7.22 -2.79
CA GLY A 239 -40.21 -8.68 -2.72
C GLY A 239 -38.81 -9.29 -2.83
N VAL A 240 -37.79 -8.57 -2.36
CA VAL A 240 -36.38 -8.95 -2.46
C VAL A 240 -36.11 -10.23 -1.67
N ARG A 241 -35.37 -11.15 -2.29
CA ARG A 241 -34.77 -12.30 -1.63
C ARG A 241 -33.34 -12.42 -2.10
N VAL A 242 -32.45 -12.63 -1.15
CA VAL A 242 -31.03 -12.83 -1.43
C VAL A 242 -30.64 -14.23 -1.02
N SER A 243 -29.85 -14.90 -1.86
CA SER A 243 -29.33 -16.23 -1.59
C SER A 243 -27.87 -16.33 -1.98
N LEU A 244 -27.06 -16.86 -1.06
CA LEU A 244 -25.67 -17.20 -1.30
C LEU A 244 -25.61 -18.53 -2.07
N GLU A 245 -25.00 -18.53 -3.25
CA GLU A 245 -24.91 -19.74 -4.09
C GLU A 245 -23.63 -20.53 -3.81
N GLU A 246 -22.50 -19.85 -3.89
CA GLU A 246 -21.17 -20.40 -3.70
C GLU A 246 -20.30 -19.39 -2.97
N SER A 247 -19.38 -19.90 -2.15
CA SER A 247 -18.43 -19.08 -1.42
C SER A 247 -17.17 -19.88 -1.14
N THR A 248 -16.02 -19.27 -1.37
CA THR A 248 -14.72 -19.72 -0.89
C THR A 248 -14.24 -18.71 0.14
N ILE A 249 -13.63 -19.21 1.23
CA ILE A 249 -13.07 -18.39 2.29
C ILE A 249 -11.64 -18.86 2.51
N GLU A 250 -10.68 -17.99 2.25
CA GLU A 250 -9.26 -18.19 2.56
C GLU A 250 -8.85 -17.27 3.71
N VAL A 251 -8.24 -17.83 4.75
CA VAL A 251 -7.77 -17.05 5.89
C VAL A 251 -6.25 -16.94 5.83
N GLY A 252 -5.75 -15.71 5.92
CA GLY A 252 -4.33 -15.42 5.95
C GLY A 252 -3.62 -16.15 7.10
N ARG A 253 -2.39 -16.63 6.84
CA ARG A 253 -1.56 -17.25 7.88
C ARG A 253 -0.90 -16.23 8.79
N GLN A 254 -0.70 -15.02 8.32
CA GLN A 254 -0.12 -13.91 9.05
C GLN A 254 -0.97 -12.67 8.81
N LYS A 255 -0.70 -11.62 9.58
CA LYS A 255 -1.32 -10.33 9.34
C LYS A 255 -0.89 -9.77 7.99
N LYS A 256 -1.61 -8.77 7.51
CA LYS A 256 -1.29 -7.99 6.32
C LYS A 256 -1.30 -6.52 6.67
N TYR A 257 -0.37 -5.76 6.10
CA TYR A 257 -0.42 -4.30 6.20
C TYR A 257 -1.52 -3.77 5.27
N ALA A 258 -2.52 -3.09 5.84
CA ALA A 258 -3.65 -2.56 5.09
C ALA A 258 -4.12 -1.23 5.70
N SER A 259 -4.87 -0.46 4.91
CA SER A 259 -5.60 0.72 5.36
C SER A 259 -7.04 0.29 5.65
N VAL A 260 -7.47 0.37 6.91
CA VAL A 260 -8.84 0.07 7.32
C VAL A 260 -9.49 1.39 7.74
N GLY A 261 -10.30 1.97 6.85
CA GLY A 261 -10.74 3.36 7.01
C GLY A 261 -9.56 4.32 6.93
N GLU A 262 -9.43 5.21 7.92
CA GLU A 262 -8.33 6.19 8.02
C GLU A 262 -7.08 5.62 8.70
N GLU A 263 -7.16 4.42 9.30
CA GLU A 263 -6.06 3.81 10.03
C GLU A 263 -5.27 2.84 9.16
N ARG A 264 -3.94 2.93 9.21
CA ARG A 264 -3.04 1.95 8.62
C ARG A 264 -2.45 1.07 9.71
N GLY A 265 -2.50 -0.24 9.51
CA GLY A 265 -2.05 -1.19 10.52
C GLY A 265 -1.88 -2.60 9.98
N PHE A 266 -1.55 -3.51 10.89
CA PHE A 266 -1.39 -4.94 10.62
C PHE A 266 -2.61 -5.68 11.11
N TYR A 267 -3.37 -6.25 10.18
CA TYR A 267 -4.64 -6.90 10.48
C TYR A 267 -4.61 -8.37 10.06
N TYR A 268 -5.26 -9.24 10.83
CA TYR A 268 -5.60 -10.56 10.32
C TYR A 268 -6.65 -10.39 9.22
N TRP A 269 -6.69 -11.30 8.26
CA TRP A 269 -7.57 -11.13 7.11
C TRP A 269 -8.16 -12.44 6.62
N ALA A 270 -9.32 -12.33 5.97
CA ALA A 270 -9.93 -13.41 5.22
C ALA A 270 -10.38 -12.90 3.85
N GLU A 271 -9.92 -13.55 2.78
CA GLU A 271 -10.40 -13.32 1.42
C GLU A 271 -11.64 -14.18 1.17
N LEU A 272 -12.69 -13.53 0.70
CA LEU A 272 -13.98 -14.09 0.35
C LEU A 272 -14.17 -13.95 -1.15
N ASP A 273 -14.41 -15.07 -1.81
CA ASP A 273 -14.84 -15.12 -3.21
C ASP A 273 -16.20 -15.80 -3.23
N TYR A 274 -17.24 -15.05 -3.56
CA TYR A 274 -18.61 -15.54 -3.47
C TYR A 274 -19.51 -15.03 -4.57
N THR A 275 -20.52 -15.84 -4.88
CA THR A 275 -21.61 -15.45 -5.77
C THR A 275 -22.92 -15.51 -5.01
N TYR A 276 -23.70 -14.43 -5.11
CA TYR A 276 -25.06 -14.38 -4.59
C TYR A 276 -26.06 -14.05 -5.70
N ARG A 277 -27.31 -14.42 -5.46
CA ARG A 277 -28.44 -14.14 -6.33
C ARG A 277 -29.47 -13.31 -5.60
N ILE A 278 -30.01 -12.32 -6.29
CA ILE A 278 -31.15 -11.50 -5.89
C ILE A 278 -32.36 -11.92 -6.72
N GLU A 279 -33.48 -12.21 -6.07
CA GLU A 279 -34.81 -12.23 -6.68
C GLU A 279 -35.52 -10.96 -6.24
N ALA A 280 -36.00 -10.13 -7.17
CA ALA A 280 -36.73 -8.89 -6.89
C ALA A 280 -37.60 -8.51 -8.10
N ASP A 281 -38.42 -7.46 -7.97
CA ASP A 281 -39.11 -6.86 -9.12
C ASP A 281 -38.15 -6.08 -10.05
N GLU A 282 -38.61 -5.79 -11.28
CA GLU A 282 -37.80 -5.04 -12.27
C GLU A 282 -37.48 -3.61 -11.81
N ALA A 283 -38.33 -3.01 -10.97
CA ALA A 283 -38.13 -1.65 -10.48
C ALA A 283 -36.94 -1.58 -9.53
N TYR A 284 -36.75 -2.59 -8.69
CA TYR A 284 -35.60 -2.71 -7.80
C TYR A 284 -34.28 -2.79 -8.57
N PHE A 285 -34.19 -3.69 -9.56
CA PHE A 285 -32.98 -3.81 -10.38
C PHE A 285 -32.66 -2.52 -11.16
N ALA A 286 -33.70 -1.85 -11.69
CA ALA A 286 -33.52 -0.57 -12.39
C ALA A 286 -33.08 0.57 -11.45
N ALA A 287 -33.52 0.55 -10.18
CA ALA A 287 -33.16 1.57 -9.20
C ALA A 287 -31.75 1.39 -8.64
N MET A 288 -31.32 0.13 -8.43
CA MET A 288 -30.02 -0.20 -7.83
C MET A 288 -28.88 -0.34 -8.84
N ASP A 289 -29.18 -0.47 -10.14
CA ASP A 289 -28.21 -0.72 -11.20
C ASP A 289 -27.34 -1.97 -10.95
N ILE A 290 -27.99 -3.06 -10.50
CA ILE A 290 -27.35 -4.34 -10.17
C ILE A 290 -27.95 -5.50 -10.96
N GLY A 291 -27.18 -6.58 -11.11
CA GLY A 291 -27.63 -7.81 -11.76
C GLY A 291 -28.38 -8.76 -10.81
N GLU A 292 -29.09 -9.73 -11.39
CA GLU A 292 -29.71 -10.85 -10.64
C GLU A 292 -28.65 -11.72 -9.94
N ARG A 293 -27.49 -11.90 -10.58
CA ARG A 293 -26.37 -12.72 -10.08
C ARG A 293 -25.11 -11.87 -10.06
N ASN A 294 -24.48 -11.80 -8.89
CA ASN A 294 -23.30 -10.97 -8.67
C ASN A 294 -22.20 -11.82 -8.05
N THR A 295 -21.00 -11.74 -8.63
CA THR A 295 -19.79 -12.36 -8.10
C THR A 295 -18.94 -11.26 -7.49
N VAL A 296 -18.52 -11.45 -6.25
CA VAL A 296 -17.80 -10.46 -5.46
C VAL A 296 -16.56 -11.11 -4.88
N LYS A 297 -15.48 -10.35 -4.92
CA LYS A 297 -14.27 -10.63 -4.18
C LYS A 297 -14.07 -9.54 -3.12
N GLU A 298 -13.95 -9.96 -1.87
CA GLU A 298 -13.92 -9.09 -0.69
C GLU A 298 -12.85 -9.59 0.28
N ILE A 299 -12.13 -8.67 0.93
CA ILE A 299 -11.21 -8.99 2.02
C ILE A 299 -11.79 -8.41 3.30
N LEU A 300 -12.07 -9.28 4.28
CA LEU A 300 -12.39 -8.85 5.64
C LEU A 300 -11.13 -8.74 6.48
N TYR A 301 -11.02 -7.67 7.25
CA TYR A 301 -9.94 -7.43 8.20
C TYR A 301 -10.40 -7.63 9.63
N PHE A 302 -9.53 -8.22 10.46
CA PHE A 302 -9.83 -8.62 11.82
C PHE A 302 -8.76 -8.17 12.80
N GLU A 303 -9.22 -7.84 14.01
CA GLU A 303 -8.39 -7.66 15.20
C GLU A 303 -8.69 -8.74 16.24
N GLU A 304 -7.66 -9.10 17.01
CA GLU A 304 -7.83 -9.86 18.23
C GLU A 304 -8.33 -8.94 19.35
N THR A 305 -9.32 -9.42 20.09
CA THR A 305 -9.92 -8.74 21.24
C THR A 305 -9.13 -9.06 22.51
N GLU A 306 -9.27 -8.26 23.56
CA GLU A 306 -8.65 -8.54 24.87
C GLU A 306 -9.02 -9.92 25.45
N SER A 307 -10.15 -10.49 25.02
CA SER A 307 -10.61 -11.82 25.43
C SER A 307 -10.03 -12.99 24.61
N GLY A 308 -9.18 -12.73 23.62
CA GLY A 308 -8.62 -13.72 22.69
C GLY A 308 -9.58 -14.17 21.57
N GLY A 309 -10.72 -13.48 21.41
CA GLY A 309 -11.61 -13.64 20.24
C GLY A 309 -11.25 -12.68 19.12
N TYR A 310 -11.93 -12.77 17.97
CA TYR A 310 -11.70 -11.88 16.82
C TYR A 310 -12.94 -11.06 16.47
N ARG A 311 -12.73 -9.85 15.94
CA ARG A 311 -13.79 -8.97 15.43
C ARG A 311 -13.41 -8.40 14.06
N ILE A 312 -14.39 -8.18 13.19
CA ILE A 312 -14.22 -7.50 11.91
C ILE A 312 -14.03 -6.00 12.17
N VAL A 313 -13.01 -5.42 11.56
CA VAL A 313 -12.69 -3.98 11.64
C VAL A 313 -12.76 -3.29 10.28
N GLY A 314 -12.68 -4.06 9.19
CA GLY A 314 -12.62 -3.55 7.83
C GLY A 314 -13.14 -4.53 6.81
N ALA A 315 -13.54 -4.00 5.66
CA ALA A 315 -13.83 -4.76 4.46
C ALA A 315 -13.35 -3.96 3.24
N ASP A 316 -12.56 -4.58 2.36
CA ASP A 316 -12.17 -4.02 1.07
C ASP A 316 -12.77 -4.86 -0.05
N TYR A 317 -13.38 -4.20 -1.03
CA TYR A 317 -13.92 -4.84 -2.23
C TYR A 317 -12.89 -4.72 -3.34
N SER A 318 -12.52 -5.85 -3.95
CA SER A 318 -11.66 -5.86 -5.13
C SER A 318 -12.53 -5.96 -6.38
N ASP A 319 -12.34 -5.02 -7.31
CA ASP A 319 -12.97 -5.02 -8.64
C ASP A 319 -12.55 -6.22 -9.52
#